data_AF-A0A0A2B6N7-F1
#
_entry.id   AF-A0A0A2B6N7-F1
#
_cell.length_a   1.000
_cell.length_b   1.000
_cell.length_c   1.000
_cell.angle_alpha   90.00
_cell.angle_beta   90.00
_cell.angle_gamma   90.00
#
_symmetry.space_group_name_H-M   'P 1'
#
loop_
_entity.id
_entity.type
_entity.pdbx_description
1 polymer ?
#
loop_
_entity_poly.entity_id
_entity_poly.type
_entity_poly.pdbx_seq_one_letter_code
_entity_poly.pdbx_strand_id
1 'polypeptide(L)'
;MDPNGYFIIKVDLEENKIILEHFLNNINDDGYALDPETNEPIKCNSQNKRVSNAVFKGISAKQIGIMITEERNDLITRFDHALYLGRELQKAEECLYKKLPYIQD
;
A
#
# COMPACT_ATOMS: atom_id res chain seq x y z
N MET A 1 -0.62 8.45 9.62
CA MET A 1 -0.88 8.30 8.17
C MET A 1 0.03 9.26 7.42
N ASP A 2 0.52 8.85 6.25
CA ASP A 2 1.24 9.75 5.35
C ASP A 2 0.27 10.79 4.79
N PRO A 3 0.67 12.05 4.60
CA PRO A 3 -0.06 13.02 3.80
C PRO A 3 -0.41 12.52 2.38
N ASN A 4 0.50 11.80 1.73
CA ASN A 4 0.34 11.40 0.33
C ASN A 4 -0.50 10.13 0.15
N GLY A 5 -0.86 9.44 1.23
CA GLY A 5 -1.70 8.26 1.16
C GLY A 5 -1.47 7.26 2.27
N TYR A 6 -1.99 6.07 2.03
CA TYR A 6 -1.79 4.90 2.87
C TYR A 6 -1.49 3.68 2.02
N PHE A 7 -0.91 2.66 2.66
CA PHE A 7 -0.53 1.43 2.00
C PHE A 7 -1.25 0.22 2.59
N ILE A 8 -1.56 -0.75 1.72
CA ILE A 8 -2.05 -2.07 2.09
C ILE A 8 -1.03 -3.11 1.63
N ILE A 9 -0.63 -4.00 2.54
CA ILE A 9 0.27 -5.11 2.25
C ILE A 9 -0.54 -6.40 2.20
N LYS A 10 -0.25 -7.24 1.19
CA LYS A 10 -0.79 -8.58 1.04
C LYS A 10 0.35 -9.56 0.78
N VAL A 11 0.20 -10.78 1.26
CA VAL A 11 1.08 -11.89 0.92
C VAL A 11 0.30 -12.87 0.06
N ASP A 12 0.73 -13.02 -1.18
CA ASP A 12 0.19 -13.97 -2.14
C ASP A 12 1.07 -15.21 -2.17
N LEU A 13 0.57 -16.29 -1.57
CA LEU A 13 1.28 -17.57 -1.50
C LEU A 13 1.24 -18.36 -2.81
N GLU A 14 0.29 -18.04 -3.71
CA GLU A 14 0.19 -18.70 -5.02
C GLU A 14 1.20 -18.10 -6.00
N GLU A 15 1.27 -16.77 -6.09
CA GLU A 15 2.28 -16.06 -6.88
C GLU A 15 3.66 -16.03 -6.20
N ASN A 16 3.74 -16.43 -4.92
CA ASN A 16 4.90 -16.33 -4.05
C ASN A 16 5.47 -14.90 -4.00
N LYS A 17 4.61 -13.92 -3.73
CA LYS A 17 4.94 -12.48 -3.73
C LYS A 17 4.29 -11.73 -2.57
N ILE A 18 4.99 -10.69 -2.12
CA ILE A 18 4.41 -9.60 -1.33
C ILE A 18 3.87 -8.57 -2.33
N ILE A 19 2.65 -8.13 -2.11
CA ILE A 19 1.96 -7.10 -2.91
C ILE A 19 1.74 -5.89 -1.99
N LEU A 20 2.25 -4.74 -2.39
CA LEU A 20 2.09 -3.47 -1.69
C LEU A 20 1.27 -2.52 -2.58
N GLU A 21 0.09 -2.13 -2.13
CA GLU A 21 -0.81 -1.23 -2.84
C GLU A 21 -0.84 0.14 -2.14
N HIS A 22 -0.66 1.22 -2.90
CA HIS A 22 -0.77 2.58 -2.41
C HIS A 22 -2.12 3.21 -2.81
N PHE A 23 -2.75 3.93 -1.88
CA PHE A 23 -4.00 4.65 -2.09
C PHE A 23 -3.83 6.10 -1.66
N LEU A 24 -4.33 7.03 -2.47
CA LEU A 24 -4.31 8.45 -2.13
C LEU A 24 -5.31 8.77 -1.01
N ASN A 25 -5.01 9.82 -0.25
CA ASN A 25 -5.90 10.35 0.79
C ASN A 25 -6.97 11.29 0.24
N ASN A 26 -7.26 11.27 -1.06
CA ASN A 26 -8.20 12.22 -1.65
C ASN A 26 -9.56 11.97 -0.99
N ILE A 27 -9.94 12.86 -0.08
CA ILE A 27 -11.20 12.86 0.65
C ILE A 27 -11.77 14.27 0.43
N ASN A 28 -13.02 14.40 -0.03
CA ASN A 28 -13.65 15.71 -0.19
C ASN A 28 -14.06 16.31 1.17
N ASP A 29 -14.52 17.56 1.16
CA ASP A 29 -14.98 18.28 2.37
C ASP A 29 -16.11 17.56 3.14
N ASP A 30 -16.81 16.63 2.49
CA ASP A 30 -17.88 15.81 3.04
C ASP A 30 -17.41 14.42 3.56
N GLY A 31 -16.10 14.11 3.48
CA GLY A 31 -15.54 12.85 3.98
C GLY A 31 -15.54 11.67 2.98
N TYR A 32 -15.86 11.90 1.70
CA TYR A 32 -15.86 10.87 0.66
C TYR A 32 -14.53 10.79 -0.07
N ALA A 33 -14.04 9.58 -0.30
CA ALA A 33 -12.88 9.38 -1.16
C ALA A 33 -13.15 9.95 -2.56
N LEU A 34 -12.25 10.76 -3.12
CA LEU A 34 -12.35 11.33 -4.45
C LEU A 34 -11.57 10.48 -5.46
N ASP A 35 -12.11 10.34 -6.66
CA ASP A 35 -11.40 9.74 -7.78
C ASP A 35 -10.16 10.58 -8.15
N PRO A 36 -8.97 9.99 -8.31
CA PRO A 36 -7.74 10.73 -8.62
C PRO A 36 -7.74 11.43 -9.99
N GLU A 37 -8.48 10.90 -10.97
CA GLU A 37 -8.54 11.44 -12.32
C GLU A 37 -9.67 12.46 -12.47
N THR A 38 -10.84 12.18 -11.87
CA THR A 38 -12.04 13.02 -12.08
C THR A 38 -12.32 14.00 -10.96
N ASN A 39 -11.67 13.84 -9.80
CA ASN A 39 -11.92 14.62 -8.59
C ASN A 39 -13.38 14.52 -8.10
N GLU A 40 -14.12 13.50 -8.53
CA GLU A 40 -15.50 13.26 -8.13
C GLU A 40 -15.59 12.31 -6.92
N PRO A 41 -16.59 12.46 -6.03
CA PRO A 41 -16.78 11.56 -4.89
C PRO A 41 -17.04 10.13 -5.35
N ILE A 42 -16.19 9.20 -4.91
CA ILE A 42 -16.38 7.76 -5.05
C ILE A 42 -17.60 7.38 -4.21
N LYS A 43 -18.76 7.35 -4.86
CA LYS A 43 -20.01 6.89 -4.25
C LYS A 43 -19.82 5.45 -3.79
N CYS A 44 -20.15 5.17 -2.53
CA CYS A 44 -20.31 3.81 -2.00
C CYS A 44 -21.51 3.13 -2.66
N ASN A 45 -21.39 2.78 -3.94
CA ASN A 45 -22.06 1.62 -4.48
C ASN A 45 -21.18 0.42 -4.15
N SER A 46 -21.81 -0.66 -3.68
CA SER A 46 -21.24 -1.90 -3.13
C SER A 46 -20.30 -2.69 -4.07
N GLN A 47 -19.85 -2.07 -5.18
CA GLN A 47 -19.06 -2.66 -6.25
C GLN A 47 -17.88 -1.78 -6.71
N ASN A 48 -17.69 -0.56 -6.18
CA ASN A 48 -16.55 0.27 -6.52
C ASN A 48 -15.32 -0.18 -5.71
N LYS A 49 -14.55 -1.13 -6.28
CA LYS A 49 -13.22 -1.48 -5.78
C LYS A 49 -12.38 -0.19 -5.75
N ARG A 50 -11.84 0.16 -4.58
CA ARG A 50 -10.86 1.25 -4.46
C ARG A 50 -9.75 1.02 -5.49
N VAL A 51 -9.50 2.00 -6.33
CA VAL A 51 -8.42 1.94 -7.33
C VAL A 51 -7.12 2.32 -6.62
N SER A 52 -6.14 1.42 -6.64
CA SER A 52 -4.79 1.71 -6.13
C SER A 52 -4.07 2.66 -7.09
N ASN A 53 -3.44 3.71 -6.55
CA ASN A 53 -2.61 4.66 -7.32
C ASN A 53 -1.30 4.02 -7.81
N ALA A 54 -0.77 3.08 -7.03
CA ALA A 54 0.41 2.31 -7.41
C ALA A 54 0.35 0.92 -6.79
N VAL A 55 0.94 -0.07 -7.47
CA VAL A 55 1.09 -1.44 -6.99
C VAL A 55 2.52 -1.88 -7.19
N PHE A 56 3.14 -2.36 -6.11
CA PHE A 56 4.49 -2.91 -6.11
C PHE A 56 4.42 -4.39 -5.76
N LYS A 57 5.21 -5.20 -6.45
CA LYS A 57 5.28 -6.64 -6.21
C LYS A 57 6.73 -7.07 -6.05
N GLY A 58 7.04 -7.81 -4.99
CA GLY A 58 8.39 -8.31 -4.73
C GLY A 58 8.39 -9.54 -3.84
N ILE A 59 9.56 -10.13 -3.64
CA ILE A 59 9.71 -11.33 -2.78
C ILE A 59 10.41 -11.03 -1.45
N SER A 60 10.92 -9.82 -1.27
CA SER A 60 11.60 -9.39 -0.05
C SER A 60 11.25 -7.95 0.31
N ALA A 61 11.39 -7.62 1.60
CA ALA A 61 11.25 -6.27 2.12
C ALA A 61 12.25 -5.31 1.48
N LYS A 62 13.48 -5.77 1.22
CA LYS A 62 14.51 -4.98 0.54
C LYS A 62 14.06 -4.56 -0.86
N GLN A 63 13.56 -5.51 -1.65
CA GLN A 63 13.17 -5.23 -3.04
C GLN A 63 12.04 -4.20 -3.08
N ILE A 64 11.00 -4.38 -2.26
CA ILE A 64 9.88 -3.43 -2.20
C ILE A 64 10.33 -2.09 -1.61
N GLY A 65 11.20 -2.10 -0.60
CA GLY A 65 11.79 -0.90 -0.01
C GLY A 65 12.45 -0.01 -1.07
N ILE A 66 13.32 -0.58 -1.90
CA ILE A 66 13.97 0.14 -3.01
C ILE A 66 12.91 0.76 -3.95
N MET A 67 11.91 -0.02 -4.36
CA MET A 67 10.84 0.48 -5.24
C MET A 67 10.11 1.69 -4.65
N ILE A 68 9.81 1.70 -3.34
CA ILE A 68 9.02 2.76 -2.71
C ILE A 68 9.81 3.91 -2.10
N THR A 69 11.13 3.77 -1.93
CA THR A 69 11.98 4.84 -1.37
C THR A 69 12.98 5.42 -2.36
N GLU A 70 13.43 4.63 -3.34
CA GLU A 70 14.44 5.06 -4.32
C GLU A 70 13.81 5.33 -5.69
N GLU A 71 12.93 4.43 -6.16
CA GLU A 71 12.30 4.57 -7.49
C GLU A 71 11.03 5.44 -7.45
N ARG A 72 10.19 5.30 -6.41
CA ARG A 72 8.96 6.09 -6.17
C ARG A 72 9.03 6.86 -4.87
N ASN A 73 9.98 7.78 -4.79
CA ASN A 73 10.27 8.60 -3.60
C ASN A 73 9.21 9.69 -3.28
N ASP A 74 8.14 9.77 -4.06
CA ASP A 74 7.03 10.71 -3.89
C ASP A 74 5.91 10.21 -2.96
N LEU A 75 5.87 8.90 -2.64
CA LEU A 75 4.74 8.30 -1.94
C LEU A 75 4.83 8.32 -0.41
N ILE A 76 6.05 8.41 0.14
CA ILE A 76 6.30 8.37 1.58
C ILE A 76 6.95 9.68 1.99
N THR A 77 6.22 10.54 2.70
CA THR A 77 6.72 11.85 3.11
C THR A 77 7.14 11.89 4.58
N ARG A 78 6.79 10.86 5.37
CA ARG A 78 7.13 10.81 6.80
C ARG A 78 8.05 9.64 7.15
N PHE A 79 9.11 9.93 7.90
CA PHE A 79 10.07 8.93 8.37
C PHE A 79 9.47 7.87 9.31
N ASP A 80 8.53 8.25 10.18
CA ASP A 80 7.83 7.31 11.05
C ASP A 80 7.02 6.29 10.23
N HIS A 81 6.42 6.74 9.13
CA HIS A 81 5.69 5.89 8.22
C HIS A 81 6.61 5.00 7.37
N ALA A 82 7.74 5.52 6.90
CA ALA A 82 8.78 4.71 6.25
C ALA A 82 9.27 3.57 7.17
N LEU A 83 9.50 3.88 8.45
CA LEU A 83 9.89 2.87 9.45
C LEU A 83 8.78 1.83 9.69
N TYR A 84 7.53 2.27 9.79
CA TYR A 84 6.38 1.35 9.91
C TYR A 84 6.33 0.38 8.72
N LEU A 85 6.40 0.90 7.49
CA LEU A 85 6.38 0.09 6.27
C LEU A 85 7.54 -0.91 6.24
N GLY A 86 8.75 -0.48 6.63
CA GLY A 86 9.90 -1.39 6.72
C GLY A 86 9.66 -2.58 7.63
N ARG A 87 9.05 -2.37 8.81
CA ARG A 87 8.73 -3.45 9.76
C ARG A 87 7.64 -4.39 9.21
N GLU A 88 6.59 -3.82 8.64
CA GLU A 88 5.50 -4.61 8.05
C GLU A 88 5.96 -5.42 6.84
N LEU A 89 6.86 -4.87 6.01
CA LEU A 89 7.44 -5.60 4.88
C LEU A 89 8.35 -6.74 5.34
N GLN A 90 9.14 -6.55 6.41
CA GLN A 90 9.93 -7.65 7.00
C GLN A 90 9.03 -8.77 7.53
N LYS A 91 7.94 -8.41 8.22
CA LYS A 91 6.93 -9.37 8.69
C LYS A 91 6.29 -10.12 7.52
N ALA A 92 5.93 -9.41 6.46
CA ALA A 92 5.34 -10.00 5.25
C ALA A 92 6.32 -10.96 4.53
N GLU A 93 7.60 -10.60 4.45
CA GLU A 93 8.66 -11.47 3.90
C GLU A 93 8.81 -12.75 4.70
N GLU A 94 8.84 -12.66 6.02
CA GLU A 94 8.89 -13.82 6.91
C GLU A 94 7.66 -14.73 6.73
N CYS A 95 6.46 -14.14 6.65
CA CYS A 95 5.22 -14.88 6.40
C CYS A 95 5.23 -15.57 5.03
N LEU A 96 5.71 -14.90 3.98
CA LEU A 96 5.86 -15.47 2.65
C LEU A 96 6.81 -16.68 2.67
N TYR A 97 7.99 -16.52 3.28
CA TYR A 97 9.00 -17.58 3.38
C TYR A 97 8.49 -18.80 4.16
N LYS A 98 7.83 -18.56 5.30
CA LYS A 98 7.29 -19.62 6.17
C LYS A 98 5.93 -20.15 5.73
N LYS A 99 5.33 -19.59 4.68
CA LYS A 99 3.96 -19.88 4.22
C LYS A 99 2.92 -19.73 5.33
N LEU A 100 3.06 -18.68 6.14
CA LEU A 100 2.17 -18.33 7.23
C LEU A 100 1.17 -17.24 6.79
N PRO A 101 -0.02 -17.17 7.40
CA PRO A 101 -0.92 -16.06 7.18
C PRO A 101 -0.25 -14.75 7.60
N TYR A 102 -0.39 -13.72 6.78
CA TYR A 102 0.03 -12.36 7.09
C TYR A 102 -1.20 -11.53 7.48
N ILE A 103 -1.06 -10.78 8.57
CA ILE A 103 -2.03 -9.77 9.01
C ILE A 103 -1.23 -8.51 9.24
N GLN A 104 -1.61 -7.43 8.56
CA GLN A 104 -1.02 -6.12 8.78
C GLN A 104 -1.44 -5.56 10.14
N ASP A 105 -0.50 -4.95 10.85
CA ASP A 105 -0.75 -4.28 12.14
C ASP A 105 -1.69 -3.07 12.01
#